data_AF-A0A970ZP66-F1
#
_entry.id   AF-A0A970ZP66-F1
#
_cell.length_a   1.000
_cell.length_b   1.000
_cell.length_c   1.000
_cell.angle_alpha   90.00
_cell.angle_beta   90.00
_cell.angle_gamma   90.00
#
_symmetry.space_group_name_H-M   'P 1'
#
loop_
_entity.id
_entity.type
_entity.pdbx_description
1 polymer ?
#
loop_
_entity_poly.entity_id
_entity_poly.type
_entity_poly.pdbx_seq_one_letter_code
_entity_poly.pdbx_strand_id
1 'polypeptide(L)'
;SAEFIPLTDETSSLNAMEFIAAEDRGLPRITVNLGWCTYNKTILESPEVEIMAGGLNEKTPEAAAIWRQGNLLEFGFEIAPDKMNETGRAMLFNSIVYIAKFTQDRPIAHVPLSAVNRLPRRSELSSWAADERMSIKMLEEYMAAETIAAVPAKDRASYRRWLAAVLPYLYPDDRLQYHIDAEAQSLGIRSDQPDFPHKALAILRSGGPKAAAARIILERYIPEGPAKGADATTWERWIKQNSAYLFFSEASGVRWYVDPLARRRGVPTASLRGPARADVADPAGPSKKKGR
;
A
#
# COMPACT_ATOMS: atom_id res chain seq x y z
N SER A 1 -7.23 -15.97 -28.72
CA SER A 1 -6.20 -15.73 -27.69
C SER A 1 -5.33 -14.60 -28.18
N ALA A 2 -5.25 -13.50 -27.43
CA ALA A 2 -4.27 -12.45 -27.70
C ALA A 2 -2.92 -12.89 -27.11
N GLU A 3 -1.88 -12.99 -27.92
CA GLU A 3 -0.55 -13.43 -27.49
C GLU A 3 0.33 -12.23 -27.13
N PHE A 4 1.12 -12.37 -26.06
CA PHE A 4 2.06 -11.35 -25.58
C PHE A 4 3.09 -10.99 -26.65
N ILE A 5 3.37 -9.69 -26.84
CA ILE A 5 4.35 -9.21 -27.82
C ILE A 5 5.71 -9.04 -27.11
N PRO A 6 6.75 -9.84 -27.44
CA PRO A 6 8.06 -9.68 -26.83
C PRO A 6 8.72 -8.35 -27.24
N LEU A 7 9.31 -7.66 -26.27
CA LEU A 7 10.14 -6.46 -26.49
C LEU A 7 11.59 -6.92 -26.76
N THR A 8 12.31 -6.29 -27.71
CA THR A 8 13.69 -6.68 -28.09
C THR A 8 14.74 -6.24 -27.06
N ASP A 9 15.87 -6.95 -26.90
CA ASP A 9 16.85 -6.78 -25.79
C ASP A 9 17.41 -5.35 -25.55
N GLU A 10 17.42 -4.46 -26.53
CA GLU A 10 17.80 -3.04 -26.33
C GLU A 10 16.72 -2.20 -25.60
N THR A 11 15.51 -2.75 -25.42
CA THR A 11 14.32 -2.04 -24.89
C THR A 11 13.98 -2.40 -23.44
N SER A 12 14.66 -3.39 -22.83
CA SER A 12 14.37 -3.82 -21.46
C SER A 12 15.00 -2.93 -20.37
N SER A 13 15.94 -2.06 -20.74
CA SER A 13 16.72 -1.23 -19.80
C SER A 13 16.67 0.27 -20.09
N LEU A 14 15.86 0.71 -21.06
CA LEU A 14 15.78 2.11 -21.46
C LEU A 14 14.35 2.69 -21.28
N ASN A 15 14.34 3.87 -20.66
CA ASN A 15 13.31 4.88 -20.47
C ASN A 15 11.98 4.73 -21.24
N ALA A 16 10.88 4.42 -20.54
CA ALA A 16 9.53 4.46 -21.12
C ALA A 16 9.14 5.84 -21.72
N MET A 17 9.83 6.92 -21.34
CA MET A 17 9.58 8.29 -21.83
C MET A 17 10.24 8.60 -23.18
N GLU A 18 11.38 7.98 -23.53
CA GLU A 18 12.03 8.21 -24.84
C GLU A 18 11.32 7.45 -25.97
N PHE A 19 10.63 6.36 -25.63
CA PHE A 19 10.02 5.46 -26.60
C PHE A 19 8.59 5.81 -27.01
N ILE A 20 8.06 7.00 -26.71
CA ILE A 20 6.64 7.31 -27.01
C ILE A 20 6.48 8.54 -27.92
N ALA A 21 7.52 9.36 -28.08
CA ALA A 21 7.50 10.43 -29.07
C ALA A 21 7.72 9.85 -30.49
N ALA A 22 6.94 10.32 -31.46
CA ALA A 22 7.25 10.10 -32.87
C ALA A 22 8.65 10.65 -33.16
N GLU A 23 9.50 9.88 -33.84
CA GLU A 23 10.80 10.38 -34.34
C GLU A 23 10.56 11.54 -35.31
N ASP A 24 10.58 12.77 -34.81
CA ASP A 24 10.50 13.97 -35.64
C ASP A 24 11.93 14.41 -36.00
N ARG A 25 12.36 14.06 -37.21
CA ARG A 25 13.66 14.43 -37.77
C ARG A 25 13.67 15.91 -38.16
N GLY A 26 13.91 16.80 -37.20
CA GLY A 26 14.23 18.22 -37.47
C GLY A 26 13.71 19.23 -36.44
N LEU A 27 14.38 19.32 -35.28
CA LEU A 27 14.09 20.12 -34.06
C LEU A 27 13.69 21.59 -34.31
N PRO A 28 12.66 22.17 -33.62
CA PRO A 28 12.85 22.80 -32.29
C PRO A 28 11.61 22.78 -31.33
N ARG A 29 11.86 22.95 -30.03
CA ARG A 29 10.92 22.77 -28.87
C ARG A 29 10.41 21.35 -28.72
N ILE A 30 10.98 20.65 -27.74
CA ILE A 30 10.47 19.37 -27.24
C ILE A 30 9.04 19.60 -26.71
N THR A 31 8.05 19.43 -27.57
CA THR A 31 6.68 19.17 -27.14
C THR A 31 6.66 17.70 -26.79
N VAL A 32 7.31 17.34 -25.67
CA VAL A 32 7.15 16.02 -25.09
C VAL A 32 5.68 15.91 -24.76
N ASN A 33 4.96 15.04 -25.47
CA ASN A 33 3.65 14.61 -25.00
C ASN A 33 3.91 13.85 -23.71
N LEU A 34 3.71 14.53 -22.58
CA LEU A 34 4.07 14.04 -21.26
C LEU A 34 3.17 12.86 -20.89
N GLY A 35 3.78 11.76 -20.44
CA GLY A 35 3.06 10.75 -19.69
C GLY A 35 2.79 11.22 -18.26
N TRP A 36 1.65 10.80 -17.71
CA TRP A 36 1.34 10.90 -16.30
C TRP A 36 2.07 9.81 -15.52
N CYS A 37 2.50 10.16 -14.31
CA CYS A 37 2.96 9.20 -13.33
C CYS A 37 2.27 9.49 -12.00
N THR A 38 2.01 8.44 -11.23
CA THR A 38 1.35 8.55 -9.92
C THR A 38 2.30 8.10 -8.83
N TYR A 39 2.20 8.75 -7.66
CA TYR A 39 2.90 8.28 -6.47
C TYR A 39 2.28 6.99 -5.96
N ASN A 40 3.11 5.97 -5.70
CA ASN A 40 2.70 4.69 -5.13
C ASN A 40 3.09 4.54 -3.65
N LYS A 41 3.80 5.53 -3.08
CA LYS A 41 4.55 5.42 -1.81
C LYS A 41 3.74 4.85 -0.65
N THR A 42 2.44 5.10 -0.64
CA THR A 42 1.54 4.70 0.43
C THR A 42 1.08 3.24 0.32
N ILE A 43 1.01 2.63 -0.86
CA ILE A 43 0.27 1.35 -1.01
C ILE A 43 1.12 0.14 -1.42
N LEU A 44 2.44 0.29 -1.58
CA LEU A 44 3.34 -0.82 -1.95
C LEU A 44 3.42 -1.95 -0.92
N GLU A 45 3.05 -1.66 0.33
CA GLU A 45 2.90 -2.67 1.39
C GLU A 45 1.73 -3.64 1.13
N SER A 46 0.76 -3.21 0.31
CA SER A 46 -0.41 -4.01 0.00
C SER A 46 -0.10 -5.11 -1.01
N PRO A 47 -0.51 -6.36 -0.77
CA PRO A 47 -0.06 -7.51 -1.54
C PRO A 47 -0.57 -7.52 -2.98
N GLU A 48 -1.67 -6.83 -3.27
CA GLU A 48 -2.29 -6.69 -4.58
C GLU A 48 -1.70 -5.59 -5.45
N VAL A 49 -0.76 -4.81 -4.91
CA VAL A 49 -0.09 -3.72 -5.64
C VAL A 49 1.16 -4.26 -6.33
N GLU A 50 1.34 -3.86 -7.59
CA GLU A 50 2.51 -4.23 -8.39
C GLU A 50 2.90 -3.07 -9.31
N ILE A 51 4.16 -2.64 -9.24
CA ILE A 51 4.75 -1.68 -10.18
C ILE A 51 5.36 -2.45 -11.35
N MET A 52 4.96 -2.11 -12.57
CA MET A 52 5.50 -2.72 -13.79
C MET A 52 6.49 -1.80 -14.50
N ALA A 53 6.19 -0.50 -14.54
CA ALA A 53 7.07 0.51 -15.13
C ALA A 53 7.06 1.81 -14.32
N GLY A 54 8.26 2.33 -14.07
CA GLY A 54 8.53 3.62 -13.43
C GLY A 54 9.90 4.14 -13.87
N GLY A 55 10.53 5.00 -13.07
CA GLY A 55 11.94 5.37 -13.25
C GLY A 55 12.18 6.85 -13.50
N LEU A 56 12.33 7.26 -14.75
CA LEU A 56 12.59 8.66 -15.11
C LEU A 56 11.29 9.42 -15.33
N ASN A 57 11.03 10.37 -14.43
CA ASN A 57 9.91 11.28 -14.49
C ASN A 57 10.28 12.56 -13.72
N GLU A 58 9.55 13.64 -13.98
CA GLU A 58 9.76 14.94 -13.30
C GLU A 58 9.33 14.94 -11.83
N LYS A 59 8.74 13.86 -11.31
CA LYS A 59 8.35 13.74 -9.89
C LYS A 59 9.47 13.16 -9.06
N THR A 60 9.50 11.84 -8.90
CA THR A 60 10.50 11.13 -8.08
C THR A 60 10.75 9.73 -8.65
N PRO A 61 11.90 9.10 -8.35
CA PRO A 61 12.17 7.71 -8.75
C PRO A 61 11.11 6.70 -8.30
N GLU A 62 10.32 7.05 -7.27
CA GLU A 62 9.25 6.20 -6.72
C GLU A 62 7.92 6.35 -7.47
N ALA A 63 7.77 7.31 -8.40
CA ALA A 63 6.55 7.41 -9.19
C ALA A 63 6.51 6.33 -10.29
N ALA A 64 5.32 5.81 -10.55
CA ALA A 64 5.09 4.77 -11.53
C ALA A 64 4.19 5.29 -12.66
N ALA A 65 4.49 4.87 -13.89
CA ALA A 65 3.67 5.13 -15.07
C ALA A 65 2.77 3.93 -15.39
N ILE A 66 3.19 2.70 -15.08
CA ILE A 66 2.36 1.50 -15.19
C ILE A 66 2.48 0.70 -13.90
N TRP A 67 1.34 0.50 -13.26
CA TRP A 67 1.21 -0.27 -12.04
C TRP A 67 -0.25 -0.69 -11.88
N ARG A 68 -0.50 -1.69 -11.02
CA ARG A 68 -1.85 -2.14 -10.72
C ARG A 68 -2.13 -2.16 -9.23
N GLN A 69 -3.42 -2.12 -8.91
CA GLN A 69 -3.97 -2.49 -7.62
C GLN A 69 -5.09 -3.50 -7.83
N GLY A 70 -4.84 -4.77 -7.51
CA GLY A 70 -5.76 -5.86 -7.80
C GLY A 70 -6.00 -5.97 -9.32
N ASN A 71 -7.26 -5.83 -9.73
CA ASN A 71 -7.69 -5.87 -11.13
C ASN A 71 -7.71 -4.49 -11.83
N LEU A 72 -7.26 -3.43 -11.17
CA LEU A 72 -7.21 -2.07 -11.73
C LEU A 72 -5.79 -1.77 -12.18
N LEU A 73 -5.61 -1.35 -13.43
CA LEU A 73 -4.31 -0.98 -13.99
C LEU A 73 -4.29 0.51 -14.32
N GLU A 74 -3.26 1.20 -13.86
CA GLU A 74 -2.89 2.52 -14.35
C GLU A 74 -2.00 2.37 -15.59
N PHE A 75 -2.33 3.12 -16.63
CA PHE A 75 -1.49 3.28 -17.81
C PHE A 75 -1.34 4.79 -18.08
N GLY A 76 -0.24 5.35 -17.59
CA GLY A 76 -0.06 6.80 -17.50
C GLY A 76 0.17 7.54 -18.82
N PHE A 77 0.23 6.86 -19.96
CA PHE A 77 0.51 7.54 -21.23
C PHE A 77 -0.79 8.04 -21.89
N GLU A 78 -0.90 9.36 -22.06
CA GLU A 78 -2.11 10.04 -22.55
C GLU A 78 -2.34 9.93 -24.06
N ILE A 79 -1.29 9.59 -24.81
CA ILE A 79 -1.33 9.59 -26.28
C ILE A 79 -2.33 8.56 -26.80
N ALA A 80 -3.14 8.94 -27.80
CA ALA A 80 -4.05 8.01 -28.46
C ALA A 80 -3.28 6.83 -29.10
N PRO A 81 -3.83 5.59 -29.08
CA PRO A 81 -3.09 4.41 -29.57
C PRO A 81 -2.58 4.51 -31.02
N ASP A 82 -3.30 5.22 -31.90
CA ASP A 82 -2.92 5.45 -33.30
C ASP A 82 -1.76 6.46 -33.45
N LYS A 83 -1.45 7.22 -32.40
CA LYS A 83 -0.36 8.20 -32.33
C LYS A 83 0.87 7.68 -31.58
N MET A 84 0.75 6.56 -30.88
CA MET A 84 1.91 5.87 -30.28
C MET A 84 2.77 5.24 -31.37
N ASN A 85 4.08 5.16 -31.17
CA ASN A 85 4.95 4.33 -32.02
C ASN A 85 4.71 2.82 -31.77
N GLU A 86 5.47 1.97 -32.45
CA GLU A 86 5.32 0.52 -32.33
C GLU A 86 5.48 0.00 -30.90
N THR A 87 6.52 0.45 -30.19
CA THR A 87 6.79 0.07 -28.80
C THR A 87 5.67 0.51 -27.86
N GLY A 88 5.20 1.76 -27.97
CA GLY A 88 4.10 2.26 -27.14
C GLY A 88 2.80 1.47 -27.34
N ARG A 89 2.47 1.12 -28.59
CA ARG A 89 1.31 0.26 -28.90
C ARG A 89 1.48 -1.15 -28.33
N ALA A 90 2.67 -1.74 -28.46
CA ALA A 90 2.97 -3.05 -27.89
C ALA A 90 2.86 -3.04 -26.36
N MET A 91 3.34 -1.98 -25.71
CA MET A 91 3.26 -1.80 -24.26
C MET A 91 1.81 -1.67 -23.78
N LEU A 92 0.97 -0.88 -24.46
CA LEU A 92 -0.46 -0.77 -24.17
C LEU A 92 -1.16 -2.13 -24.33
N PHE A 93 -0.90 -2.83 -25.43
CA PHE A 93 -1.49 -4.13 -25.69
C PHE A 93 -1.09 -5.16 -24.63
N ASN A 94 0.20 -5.26 -24.31
CA ASN A 94 0.72 -6.15 -23.27
C ASN A 94 0.13 -5.83 -21.89
N SER A 95 -0.05 -4.54 -21.58
CA SER A 95 -0.69 -4.06 -20.36
C SER A 95 -2.14 -4.57 -20.23
N ILE A 96 -2.93 -4.46 -21.30
CA ILE A 96 -4.31 -4.98 -21.37
C ILE A 96 -4.32 -6.51 -21.20
N VAL A 97 -3.48 -7.22 -21.95
CA VAL A 97 -3.38 -8.69 -21.88
C VAL A 97 -2.94 -9.14 -20.48
N TYR A 98 -2.06 -8.39 -19.82
CA TYR A 98 -1.61 -8.69 -18.48
C TYR A 98 -2.73 -8.52 -17.45
N ILE A 99 -3.36 -7.34 -17.38
CA ILE A 99 -4.40 -7.07 -16.36
C ILE A 99 -5.65 -7.94 -16.55
N ALA A 100 -5.95 -8.36 -17.79
CA ALA A 100 -7.05 -9.27 -18.09
C ALA A 100 -6.95 -10.63 -17.35
N LYS A 101 -5.76 -11.00 -16.86
CA LYS A 101 -5.53 -12.22 -16.08
C LYS A 101 -5.95 -12.09 -14.61
N PHE A 102 -6.35 -10.92 -14.13
CA PHE A 102 -6.62 -10.66 -12.72
C PHE A 102 -8.12 -10.38 -12.50
N THR A 103 -8.98 -11.37 -12.68
CA THR A 103 -10.44 -11.19 -12.49
C THR A 103 -10.87 -11.39 -11.04
N GLN A 104 -10.10 -12.16 -10.25
CA GLN A 104 -10.39 -12.43 -8.84
C GLN A 104 -9.63 -11.55 -7.84
N ASP A 105 -8.53 -10.92 -8.28
CA ASP A 105 -7.71 -10.03 -7.44
C ASP A 105 -8.41 -8.68 -7.33
N ARG A 106 -8.65 -8.19 -6.12
CA ARG A 106 -9.42 -6.95 -5.88
C ARG A 106 -8.59 -5.99 -5.03
N PRO A 107 -8.77 -4.66 -5.19
CA PRO A 107 -8.19 -3.69 -4.26
C PRO A 107 -8.49 -4.06 -2.81
N ILE A 108 -7.47 -4.02 -1.95
CA ILE A 108 -7.57 -4.33 -0.52
C ILE A 108 -7.20 -3.09 0.29
N ALA A 109 -6.03 -2.50 0.03
CA ALA A 109 -5.60 -1.29 0.71
C ALA A 109 -6.43 -0.09 0.23
N HIS A 110 -6.90 0.69 1.19
CA HIS A 110 -7.60 1.94 0.92
C HIS A 110 -6.81 3.05 1.58
N VAL A 111 -6.29 3.98 0.79
CA VAL A 111 -5.70 5.20 1.32
C VAL A 111 -6.85 6.15 1.64
N PRO A 112 -7.12 6.47 2.91
CA PRO A 112 -8.10 7.47 3.23
C PRO A 112 -7.57 8.82 2.73
N LEU A 113 -8.33 9.41 1.81
CA LEU A 113 -8.05 10.71 1.23
C LEU A 113 -9.09 11.70 1.75
N SER A 114 -8.62 12.88 2.14
CA SER A 114 -9.47 14.06 2.19
C SER A 114 -9.51 14.71 0.80
N ALA A 115 -10.39 15.69 0.60
CA ALA A 115 -10.45 16.47 -0.63
C ALA A 115 -9.14 17.19 -1.00
N VAL A 116 -8.17 17.28 -0.07
CA VAL A 116 -6.93 18.06 -0.24
C VAL A 116 -5.67 17.25 0.04
N ASN A 117 -5.67 16.34 1.03
CA ASN A 117 -4.47 15.65 1.51
C ASN A 117 -4.67 14.16 1.81
N ARG A 118 -3.56 13.41 1.73
CA ARG A 118 -3.40 12.07 2.29
C ARG A 118 -2.78 12.14 3.69
N LEU A 119 -3.00 11.12 4.52
CA LEU A 119 -2.22 10.94 5.74
C LEU A 119 -0.73 10.67 5.37
N PRO A 120 0.24 11.41 5.93
CA PRO A 120 1.66 11.10 5.76
C PRO A 120 2.01 9.81 6.51
N ARG A 121 2.98 9.05 6.01
CA ARG A 121 3.55 7.93 6.77
C ARG A 121 4.26 8.46 8.01
N ARG A 122 4.38 7.63 9.04
CA ARG A 122 5.07 8.03 10.27
C ARG A 122 6.55 8.36 10.04
N SER A 123 7.19 7.67 9.10
CA SER A 123 8.55 7.99 8.65
C SER A 123 8.66 9.38 8.01
N GLU A 124 7.66 9.82 7.26
CA GLU A 124 7.62 11.16 6.66
C GLU A 124 7.53 12.24 7.73
N LEU A 125 6.72 12.03 8.78
CA LEU A 125 6.67 12.94 9.92
C LEU A 125 8.05 13.11 10.59
N SER A 126 8.78 12.00 10.76
CA SER A 126 10.14 12.04 11.30
C SER A 126 11.11 12.80 10.38
N SER A 127 11.02 12.56 9.06
CA SER A 127 11.83 13.28 8.06
C SER A 127 11.53 14.79 8.05
N TRP A 128 10.26 15.19 8.13
CA TRP A 128 9.88 16.61 8.16
C TRP A 128 10.34 17.31 9.44
N ALA A 129 10.29 16.61 10.58
CA ALA A 129 10.86 17.13 11.81
C ALA A 129 12.39 17.30 11.72
N ALA A 130 13.08 16.45 10.96
CA ALA A 130 14.53 16.51 10.76
C ALA A 130 14.96 17.55 9.72
N ASP A 131 14.16 17.80 8.68
CA ASP A 131 14.48 18.73 7.59
C ASP A 131 14.22 20.18 7.99
N GLU A 132 15.29 21.00 8.03
CA GLU A 132 15.23 22.41 8.41
C GLU A 132 14.37 23.26 7.47
N ARG A 133 14.20 22.82 6.21
CA ARG A 133 13.40 23.51 5.18
C ARG A 133 11.90 23.31 5.40
N MET A 134 11.49 22.29 6.14
CA MET A 134 10.09 21.94 6.37
C MET A 134 9.51 22.69 7.57
N SER A 135 8.31 23.24 7.47
CA SER A 135 7.66 23.90 8.61
C SER A 135 7.20 22.89 9.66
N ILE A 136 7.49 23.15 10.94
CA ILE A 136 6.93 22.36 12.06
C ILE A 136 5.40 22.50 12.12
N LYS A 137 4.83 23.64 11.74
CA LYS A 137 3.37 23.83 11.70
C LYS A 137 2.69 22.86 10.73
N MET A 138 3.34 22.56 9.60
CA MET A 138 2.82 21.57 8.65
C MET A 138 2.77 20.16 9.27
N LEU A 139 3.71 19.84 10.15
CA LEU A 139 3.69 18.58 10.90
C LEU A 139 2.53 18.57 11.91
N GLU A 140 2.31 19.69 12.61
CA GLU A 140 1.22 19.85 13.58
C GLU A 140 -0.17 19.67 12.93
N GLU A 141 -0.36 20.04 11.66
CA GLU A 141 -1.64 19.81 10.94
C GLU A 141 -2.07 18.34 10.92
N TYR A 142 -1.12 17.40 10.94
CA TYR A 142 -1.39 15.95 10.94
C TYR A 142 -1.40 15.33 12.33
N MET A 143 -1.41 16.14 13.39
CA MET A 143 -1.43 15.68 14.77
C MET A 143 -2.64 16.25 15.50
N ALA A 144 -3.27 15.43 16.34
CA ALA A 144 -4.33 15.91 17.20
C ALA A 144 -3.80 16.92 18.24
N ALA A 145 -4.64 17.85 18.68
CA ALA A 145 -4.23 18.93 19.58
C ALA A 145 -3.63 18.42 20.91
N GLU A 146 -4.20 17.34 21.45
CA GLU A 146 -3.72 16.61 22.63
C GLU A 146 -2.36 15.95 22.40
N THR A 147 -2.14 15.43 21.20
CA THR A 147 -0.87 14.79 20.80
C THR A 147 0.22 15.83 20.66
N ILE A 148 -0.11 16.98 20.06
CA ILE A 148 0.76 18.15 20.03
C ILE A 148 1.09 18.57 21.45
N ALA A 149 0.10 18.74 22.34
CA ALA A 149 0.28 19.21 23.72
C ALA A 149 1.35 18.44 24.52
N ALA A 150 1.57 17.15 24.21
CA ALA A 150 2.60 16.32 24.83
C ALA A 150 4.05 16.71 24.46
N VAL A 151 4.26 17.55 23.44
CA VAL A 151 5.58 18.03 23.02
C VAL A 151 6.10 19.12 23.96
N PRO A 152 7.28 18.98 24.60
CA PRO A 152 7.70 19.87 25.68
C PRO A 152 7.91 21.34 25.27
N ALA A 153 8.93 21.62 24.45
CA ALA A 153 9.36 22.99 24.15
C ALA A 153 8.89 23.51 22.78
N LYS A 154 8.13 22.71 22.04
CA LYS A 154 7.60 23.02 20.69
C LYS A 154 8.63 23.47 19.65
N ASP A 155 9.92 23.35 19.97
CA ASP A 155 11.00 23.54 19.02
C ASP A 155 11.27 22.26 18.21
N ARG A 156 11.99 22.41 17.10
CA ARG A 156 12.33 21.30 16.21
C ARG A 156 13.07 20.17 16.93
N ALA A 157 14.02 20.49 17.81
CA ALA A 157 14.80 19.47 18.52
C ALA A 157 13.91 18.62 19.45
N SER A 158 12.94 19.26 20.09
CA SER A 158 11.94 18.63 20.95
C SER A 158 10.98 17.77 20.14
N TYR A 159 10.51 18.25 18.98
CA TYR A 159 9.72 17.44 18.05
C TYR A 159 10.47 16.20 17.59
N ARG A 160 11.74 16.33 17.17
CA ARG A 160 12.57 15.19 16.74
C ARG A 160 12.71 14.14 17.85
N ARG A 161 13.05 14.56 19.07
CA ARG A 161 13.20 13.65 20.23
C ARG A 161 11.88 13.00 20.61
N TRP A 162 10.80 13.77 20.68
CA TRP A 162 9.49 13.29 21.04
C TRP A 162 8.95 12.30 20.00
N LEU A 163 9.01 12.64 18.70
CA LEU A 163 8.61 11.74 17.63
C LEU A 163 9.37 10.42 17.70
N ALA A 164 10.69 10.44 17.85
CA ALA A 164 11.47 9.20 17.95
C ALA A 164 10.96 8.25 19.05
N ALA A 165 10.40 8.78 20.15
CA ALA A 165 9.83 7.98 21.24
C ALA A 165 8.39 7.51 20.98
N VAL A 166 7.54 8.34 20.35
CA VAL A 166 6.09 8.05 20.21
C VAL A 166 5.70 7.45 18.87
N LEU A 167 6.54 7.60 17.84
CA LEU A 167 6.27 7.18 16.46
C LEU A 167 5.68 5.77 16.33
N PRO A 168 6.18 4.74 17.06
CA PRO A 168 5.62 3.39 16.95
C PRO A 168 4.17 3.25 17.42
N TYR A 169 3.71 4.20 18.24
CA TYR A 169 2.39 4.23 18.87
C TYR A 169 1.47 5.28 18.25
N LEU A 170 1.92 5.98 17.20
CA LEU A 170 1.04 6.88 16.46
C LEU A 170 0.00 6.08 15.67
N TYR A 171 -1.26 6.46 15.80
CA TYR A 171 -2.40 5.87 15.10
C TYR A 171 -3.35 6.97 14.60
N PRO A 172 -3.83 6.89 13.34
CA PRO A 172 -4.67 7.93 12.77
C PRO A 172 -6.15 7.79 13.12
N ASP A 173 -6.84 8.91 13.19
CA ASP A 173 -8.29 8.98 13.23
C ASP A 173 -8.91 9.21 11.84
N ASP A 174 -10.24 9.29 11.81
CA ASP A 174 -11.02 9.52 10.58
C ASP A 174 -10.84 10.95 10.02
N ARG A 175 -10.18 11.85 10.76
CA ARG A 175 -9.83 13.22 10.32
C ARG A 175 -8.41 13.30 9.76
N LEU A 176 -7.74 12.17 9.58
CA LEU A 176 -6.34 12.08 9.13
C LEU A 176 -5.36 12.76 10.11
N GLN A 177 -5.67 12.73 11.41
CA GLN A 177 -4.77 13.21 12.45
C GLN A 177 -4.23 12.04 13.27
N TYR A 178 -2.94 12.09 13.58
CA TYR A 178 -2.30 11.11 14.45
C TYR A 178 -2.55 11.40 15.92
N HIS A 179 -2.80 10.31 16.64
CA HIS A 179 -2.97 10.22 18.08
C HIS A 179 -1.91 9.29 18.67
N ILE A 180 -1.54 9.49 19.93
CA ILE A 180 -0.77 8.48 20.67
C ILE A 180 -1.74 7.40 21.16
N ASP A 181 -1.53 6.17 20.72
CA ASP A 181 -2.23 5.00 21.24
C ASP A 181 -1.74 4.67 22.66
N ALA A 182 -2.48 5.14 23.67
CA ALA A 182 -2.14 4.96 25.08
C ALA A 182 -2.11 3.48 25.49
N GLU A 183 -3.00 2.65 24.95
CA GLU A 183 -3.02 1.22 25.24
C GLU A 183 -1.77 0.54 24.69
N ALA A 184 -1.46 0.74 23.41
CA ALA A 184 -0.28 0.17 22.76
C ALA A 184 1.01 0.64 23.44
N GLN A 185 1.09 1.93 23.78
CA GLN A 185 2.23 2.51 24.50
C GLN A 185 2.39 1.90 25.90
N SER A 186 1.31 1.76 26.67
CA SER A 186 1.35 1.17 28.02
C SER A 186 1.77 -0.31 28.03
N LEU A 187 1.51 -1.01 26.92
CA LEU A 187 1.88 -2.41 26.71
C LEU A 187 3.28 -2.55 26.10
N GLY A 188 3.86 -1.47 25.58
CA GLY A 188 5.12 -1.51 24.81
C GLY A 188 5.00 -2.34 23.53
N ILE A 189 3.79 -2.44 22.98
CA ILE A 189 3.50 -3.24 21.77
C ILE A 189 3.39 -2.29 20.58
N ARG A 190 4.19 -2.58 19.55
CA ARG A 190 4.14 -1.85 18.29
C ARG A 190 3.21 -2.57 17.31
N SER A 191 2.32 -1.84 16.66
CA SER A 191 1.37 -2.41 15.69
C SER A 191 2.03 -2.82 14.38
N ASP A 192 3.19 -2.28 14.03
CA ASP A 192 3.87 -2.51 12.76
C ASP A 192 4.74 -3.77 12.71
N GLN A 193 4.85 -4.50 13.82
CA GLN A 193 5.68 -5.69 13.91
C GLN A 193 4.88 -6.95 13.56
N PRO A 194 5.43 -7.90 12.78
CA PRO A 194 4.74 -9.15 12.44
C PRO A 194 4.29 -9.98 13.64
N ASP A 195 4.96 -9.84 14.79
CA ASP A 195 4.61 -10.53 16.02
C ASP A 195 3.53 -9.84 16.86
N PHE A 196 3.03 -8.67 16.41
CA PHE A 196 1.98 -7.88 17.07
C PHE A 196 0.77 -8.74 17.50
N PRO A 197 0.11 -9.52 16.61
CA PRO A 197 -1.09 -10.26 16.99
C PRO A 197 -0.80 -11.29 18.09
N HIS A 198 0.37 -11.93 18.02
CA HIS A 198 0.78 -12.96 18.96
C HIS A 198 1.14 -12.37 20.34
N LYS A 199 1.84 -11.23 20.38
CA LYS A 199 2.16 -10.51 21.62
C LYS A 199 0.91 -10.03 22.33
N ALA A 200 0.00 -9.38 21.60
CA ALA A 200 -1.24 -8.87 22.18
C ALA A 200 -2.15 -10.02 22.67
N LEU A 201 -2.26 -11.11 21.91
CA LEU A 201 -2.97 -12.32 22.33
C LEU A 201 -2.37 -12.93 23.62
N ALA A 202 -1.05 -12.99 23.75
CA ALA A 202 -0.39 -13.53 24.94
C ALA A 202 -0.77 -12.73 26.20
N ILE A 203 -0.79 -11.39 26.12
CA ILE A 203 -1.25 -10.54 27.23
C ILE A 203 -2.73 -10.77 27.51
N LEU A 204 -3.58 -10.83 26.48
CA LEU A 204 -5.01 -11.09 26.65
C LEU A 204 -5.28 -12.44 27.34
N ARG A 205 -4.54 -13.49 26.97
CA ARG A 205 -4.61 -14.84 27.58
C ARG A 205 -4.15 -14.85 29.03
N SER A 206 -3.14 -14.05 29.36
CA SER A 206 -2.58 -13.97 30.71
C SER A 206 -3.57 -13.34 31.70
N GLY A 207 -4.56 -12.59 31.20
CA GLY A 207 -5.55 -11.92 32.04
C GLY A 207 -4.98 -10.72 32.80
N GLY A 208 -5.67 -10.32 33.87
CA GLY A 208 -5.24 -9.23 34.75
C GLY A 208 -5.45 -7.82 34.17
N PRO A 209 -4.85 -6.80 34.80
CA PRO A 209 -5.14 -5.39 34.50
C PRO A 209 -4.85 -4.96 33.06
N LYS A 210 -3.91 -5.64 32.39
CA LYS A 210 -3.48 -5.33 31.02
C LYS A 210 -4.32 -6.00 29.92
N ALA A 211 -5.15 -6.99 30.27
CA ALA A 211 -5.92 -7.75 29.28
C ALA A 211 -6.94 -6.89 28.52
N ALA A 212 -7.53 -5.89 29.19
CA ALA A 212 -8.46 -4.97 28.54
C ALA A 212 -7.76 -4.13 27.46
N ALA A 213 -6.59 -3.56 27.75
CA ALA A 213 -5.77 -2.85 26.79
C ALA A 213 -5.33 -3.74 25.61
N ALA A 214 -4.95 -4.99 25.89
CA ALA A 214 -4.57 -5.95 24.84
C ALA A 214 -5.72 -6.26 23.88
N ARG A 215 -6.95 -6.38 24.40
CA ARG A 215 -8.15 -6.54 23.57
C ARG A 215 -8.41 -5.30 22.71
N ILE A 216 -8.31 -4.11 23.29
CA ILE A 216 -8.52 -2.84 22.58
C ILE A 216 -7.58 -2.73 21.38
N ILE A 217 -6.28 -2.99 21.56
CA ILE A 217 -5.32 -2.89 20.46
C ILE A 217 -5.55 -3.97 19.39
N LEU A 218 -5.94 -5.19 19.76
CA LEU A 218 -6.31 -6.24 18.79
C LEU A 218 -7.50 -5.81 17.92
N GLU A 219 -8.56 -5.30 18.53
CA GLU A 219 -9.75 -4.82 17.82
C GLU A 219 -9.46 -3.58 16.96
N ARG A 220 -8.63 -2.66 17.46
CA ARG A 220 -8.25 -1.42 16.76
C ARG A 220 -7.40 -1.70 15.52
N TYR A 221 -6.41 -2.58 15.66
CA TYR A 221 -5.44 -2.85 14.61
C TYR A 221 -5.82 -4.01 13.68
N ILE A 222 -6.80 -4.84 14.05
CA ILE A 222 -7.28 -5.96 13.23
C ILE A 222 -8.80 -5.87 13.06
N PRO A 223 -9.31 -4.95 12.20
CA PRO A 223 -10.74 -4.69 12.08
C PRO A 223 -11.55 -5.90 11.56
N GLU A 224 -10.92 -6.80 10.80
CA GLU A 224 -11.51 -8.06 10.32
C GLU A 224 -11.45 -9.20 11.35
N GLY A 225 -10.98 -8.89 12.56
CA GLY A 225 -10.90 -9.81 13.69
C GLY A 225 -12.26 -10.40 14.12
N PRO A 226 -12.27 -11.23 15.17
CA PRO A 226 -13.52 -11.70 15.75
C PRO A 226 -14.38 -10.54 16.28
N ALA A 227 -15.63 -10.84 16.63
CA ALA A 227 -16.58 -9.85 17.13
C ALA A 227 -16.01 -9.04 18.32
N LYS A 228 -16.38 -7.76 18.38
CA LYS A 228 -15.99 -6.84 19.46
C LYS A 228 -16.27 -7.47 20.83
N GLY A 229 -15.30 -7.39 21.74
CA GLY A 229 -15.37 -7.99 23.07
C GLY A 229 -14.95 -9.47 23.12
N ALA A 230 -14.49 -10.06 22.00
CA ALA A 230 -14.07 -11.45 21.96
C ALA A 230 -13.02 -11.81 23.02
N ASP A 231 -13.13 -13.04 23.53
CA ASP A 231 -12.22 -13.60 24.51
C ASP A 231 -10.91 -14.09 23.87
N ALA A 232 -9.96 -14.45 24.73
CA ALA A 232 -8.64 -14.89 24.29
C ALA A 232 -8.71 -16.16 23.42
N THR A 233 -9.61 -17.08 23.72
CA THR A 233 -9.81 -18.34 22.98
C THR A 233 -10.31 -18.08 21.56
N THR A 234 -11.26 -17.15 21.41
CA THR A 234 -11.81 -16.76 20.11
C THR A 234 -10.75 -16.06 19.27
N TRP A 235 -9.98 -15.14 19.87
CA TRP A 235 -8.85 -14.49 19.21
C TRP A 235 -7.75 -15.48 18.81
N GLU A 236 -7.40 -16.45 19.67
CA GLU A 236 -6.41 -17.49 19.35
C GLU A 236 -6.83 -18.30 18.13
N ARG A 237 -8.08 -18.73 18.08
CA ARG A 237 -8.63 -19.48 16.93
C ARG A 237 -8.56 -18.64 15.65
N TRP A 238 -8.97 -17.38 15.72
CA TRP A 238 -8.97 -16.48 14.56
C TRP A 238 -7.54 -16.20 14.06
N ILE A 239 -6.60 -15.89 14.96
CA ILE A 239 -5.20 -15.64 14.62
C ILE A 239 -4.58 -16.89 14.00
N LYS A 240 -4.82 -18.07 14.58
CA LYS A 240 -4.32 -19.34 14.01
C LYS A 240 -4.82 -19.59 12.58
N GLN A 241 -6.06 -19.20 12.29
CA GLN A 241 -6.68 -19.39 10.97
C GLN A 241 -6.21 -18.36 9.93
N ASN A 242 -5.84 -17.15 10.37
CA ASN A 242 -5.61 -16.02 9.45
C ASN A 242 -4.16 -15.51 9.42
N SER A 243 -3.28 -15.90 10.34
CA SER A 243 -1.92 -15.34 10.47
C SER A 243 -1.10 -15.42 9.18
N ALA A 244 -1.21 -16.52 8.43
CA ALA A 244 -0.55 -16.69 7.14
C ALA A 244 -1.06 -15.72 6.05
N TYR A 245 -2.24 -15.14 6.25
CA TYR A 245 -2.93 -14.28 5.28
C TYR A 245 -2.92 -12.80 5.70
N LEU A 246 -2.35 -12.48 6.87
CA LEU A 246 -2.28 -11.12 7.38
C LEU A 246 -1.17 -10.31 6.67
N PHE A 247 -1.44 -9.04 6.45
CA PHE A 247 -0.44 -8.03 6.09
C PHE A 247 -0.75 -6.71 6.80
N PHE A 248 0.30 -5.94 7.08
CA PHE A 248 0.19 -4.63 7.70
C PHE A 248 0.16 -3.55 6.63
N SER A 249 -0.70 -2.56 6.81
CA SER A 249 -0.73 -1.35 5.99
C SER A 249 -0.73 -0.10 6.86
N GLU A 250 0.36 0.67 6.79
CA GLU A 250 0.47 2.00 7.36
C GLU A 250 -0.47 2.99 6.66
N ALA A 251 -0.53 2.97 5.33
CA ALA A 251 -1.34 3.92 4.58
C ALA A 251 -2.83 3.65 4.69
N SER A 252 -3.23 2.41 4.92
CA SER A 252 -4.62 2.05 5.21
C SER A 252 -4.89 2.14 6.71
N GLY A 253 -4.48 3.24 7.34
CA GLY A 253 -4.84 3.56 8.73
C GLY A 253 -4.01 2.86 9.81
N VAL A 254 -2.79 2.40 9.51
CA VAL A 254 -1.91 1.70 10.48
C VAL A 254 -2.58 0.44 11.03
N ARG A 255 -3.06 -0.46 10.15
CA ARG A 255 -3.82 -1.66 10.52
C ARG A 255 -3.33 -2.91 9.81
N TRP A 256 -3.72 -4.06 10.34
CA TRP A 256 -3.57 -5.37 9.73
C TRP A 256 -4.86 -5.77 9.01
N TYR A 257 -4.70 -6.30 7.80
CA TYR A 257 -5.77 -6.76 6.94
C TYR A 257 -5.55 -8.21 6.56
N VAL A 258 -6.64 -8.92 6.26
CA VAL A 258 -6.60 -10.25 5.68
C VAL A 258 -6.55 -10.11 4.16
N ASP A 259 -5.57 -10.72 3.51
CA ASP A 259 -5.59 -10.85 2.05
C ASP A 259 -6.64 -11.89 1.64
N PRO A 260 -7.77 -11.46 1.05
CA PRO A 260 -8.87 -12.37 0.77
C PRO A 260 -8.53 -13.35 -0.35
N LEU A 261 -7.65 -12.98 -1.29
CA LEU A 261 -7.24 -13.88 -2.37
C LEU A 261 -6.31 -14.96 -1.83
N ALA A 262 -5.32 -14.57 -1.02
CA ALA A 262 -4.41 -15.49 -0.33
C ALA A 262 -5.17 -16.51 0.50
N ARG A 263 -6.13 -16.04 1.32
CA ARG A 263 -6.99 -16.89 2.13
C ARG A 263 -7.81 -17.86 1.28
N ARG A 264 -8.47 -17.38 0.20
CA ARG A 264 -9.26 -18.25 -0.70
C ARG A 264 -8.41 -19.31 -1.39
N ARG A 265 -7.18 -18.97 -1.78
CA ARG A 265 -6.26 -19.89 -2.47
C ARG A 265 -5.47 -20.79 -1.51
N GLY A 266 -5.52 -20.53 -0.20
CA GLY A 266 -4.71 -21.25 0.78
C GLY A 266 -3.21 -20.99 0.67
N VAL A 267 -2.81 -19.90 -0.01
CA VAL A 267 -1.41 -19.51 -0.21
C VAL A 267 -1.08 -18.38 0.77
N PRO A 268 0.03 -18.44 1.53
CA PRO A 268 0.41 -17.34 2.42
C PRO A 268 0.54 -16.01 1.68
N THR A 269 0.10 -14.92 2.30
CA THR A 269 0.14 -13.59 1.70
C THR A 269 1.55 -13.25 1.24
N ALA A 270 2.57 -13.47 2.07
CA ALA A 270 3.96 -13.19 1.72
C ALA A 270 4.45 -13.86 0.42
N SER A 271 3.85 -14.99 0.04
CA SER A 271 4.20 -15.75 -1.17
C SER A 271 3.33 -15.40 -2.39
N LEU A 272 2.24 -14.66 -2.20
CA LEU A 272 1.27 -14.34 -3.25
C LEU A 272 1.44 -12.87 -3.71
N ARG A 273 2.38 -12.65 -4.64
CA ARG A 273 2.75 -11.32 -5.18
C ARG A 273 2.77 -11.30 -6.70
N GLY A 274 2.59 -10.10 -7.27
CA GLY A 274 2.79 -9.84 -8.70
C GLY A 274 2.04 -10.82 -9.61
N PRO A 275 2.70 -11.45 -10.60
CA PRO A 275 2.06 -12.39 -11.51
C PRO A 275 1.44 -13.63 -10.84
N ALA A 276 1.91 -14.04 -9.65
CA ALA A 276 1.34 -15.17 -8.93
C ALA A 276 -0.11 -14.91 -8.47
N ARG A 277 -0.54 -13.64 -8.44
CA ARG A 277 -1.92 -13.24 -8.13
C ARG A 277 -2.86 -13.37 -9.31
N ALA A 278 -2.33 -13.53 -10.53
CA ALA A 278 -3.13 -13.80 -11.71
C ALA A 278 -4.01 -15.03 -11.48
N ASP A 279 -5.15 -15.05 -12.14
CA ASP A 279 -5.98 -16.24 -12.21
C ASP A 279 -5.18 -17.30 -12.95
N VAL A 280 -4.93 -18.42 -12.27
CA VAL A 280 -4.43 -19.60 -12.93
C VAL A 280 -5.48 -19.95 -13.97
N ALA A 281 -5.08 -20.09 -15.24
CA ALA A 281 -5.97 -20.68 -16.23
C ALA A 281 -6.47 -21.99 -15.63
N ASP A 282 -7.79 -22.09 -15.43
CA ASP A 282 -8.40 -23.26 -14.80
C ASP A 282 -7.78 -24.52 -15.44
N PRO A 283 -7.09 -25.40 -14.69
CA PRO A 283 -6.52 -26.61 -15.28
C PRO A 283 -7.63 -27.48 -15.89
N ALA A 284 -8.89 -27.26 -15.51
CA ALA A 284 -10.05 -27.61 -16.29
C ALA A 284 -10.40 -26.44 -17.24
N GLY A 285 -9.92 -26.48 -18.49
CA GLY A 285 -10.35 -25.55 -19.53
C GLY A 285 -11.89 -25.46 -19.63
N PRO A 286 -12.43 -24.47 -20.38
CA PRO A 286 -13.86 -24.15 -20.36
C PRO A 286 -14.68 -25.42 -20.54
N SER A 287 -15.40 -25.81 -19.48
CA SER A 287 -16.36 -26.91 -19.51
C SER A 287 -17.26 -26.67 -20.71
N LYS A 288 -17.05 -27.44 -21.79
CA LYS A 288 -18.00 -27.54 -22.89
C LYS A 288 -19.31 -27.97 -22.25
N LYS A 289 -20.21 -27.00 -22.05
CA LYS A 289 -21.63 -27.29 -21.79
C LYS A 289 -22.07 -28.21 -22.92
N LYS A 290 -22.26 -29.50 -22.62
CA LYS A 290 -22.95 -30.41 -23.53
C LYS A 290 -24.35 -29.84 -23.67
N GLY A 291 -24.67 -29.41 -24.90
CA GLY A 291 -26.00 -28.98 -25.26
C GLY A 291 -27.01 -30.06 -24.90
N ARG A 292 -28.15 -29.61 -24.36
CA ARG A 292 -29.42 -30.28 -24.47
C ARG A 292 -30.18 -29.63 -25.61
#